data_AF-Q2JRN2-F1
#
_entry.id   AF-Q2JRN2-F1
#
_cell.length_a   1.000
_cell.length_b   1.000
_cell.length_c   1.000
_cell.angle_alpha   90.00
_cell.angle_beta   90.00
_cell.angle_gamma   90.00
#
_symmetry.space_group_name_H-M   'P 1'
#
loop_
_entity.id
_entity.type
_entity.pdbx_description
1 polymer ?
#
loop_
_entity_poly.entity_id
_entity_poly.type
_entity_poly.pdbx_seq_one_letter_code
_entity_poly.pdbx_strand_id
1 'polypeptide(L)'
;MTGAVLSSSPTSAEGSPQVSWLAGNARLVNLSGKLLGAHVAHAGLIMLWAGGMTLFEVAHWDPAQPMGSQGLILLPHLATLGIGVNAEGVATDPYPFFVVGVLHLIASAVLGAGGIFHALLGPEVLAKGETFAEFFGYDWEDDDKMTTILGIHLLLLGLGAWLLVAKALFWGGLYDAQLGRVRVVTDPTLNPLRIFAYLTPLMGQQGMAAVNNLEDLVGGHIYVGLLCVLGGWWHIATRPFAWAKQVLIYSGEAYLSYSLGALAYMGILAAYFVSVNEIAYPVAFYGPLGLAADEMGVVSSRTWLATAHFVLGILFLAGHIWHAIRARAAASGFDFQHGGWVRATDPQVGNLDTPVNRGDLTLLLLQNLPIYREGLSPFLRGLEIGMAHGYFLVGPFYKLSPLRNSEQALTAGTLATIGLVLILTVCLSIYGRVSFPRSRLVAVVNTPYGEVAYPTPGVQLMAESQGSPQPVRVPAGSEDLPENLRTRAGWSQLAGGFLVGGVGGALFAYMLLGSGDVVAQILPGL
;
A
#
# COMPACT_ATOMS: atom_id res chain seq x y z
N MET A 1 -33.46 32.03 -12.82
CA MET A 1 -32.81 30.80 -13.32
C MET A 1 -31.45 30.72 -12.65
N THR A 2 -31.41 30.08 -11.48
CA THR A 2 -30.32 30.19 -10.52
C THR A 2 -30.19 28.87 -9.78
N GLY A 3 -28.94 28.41 -9.63
CA GLY A 3 -28.52 27.53 -8.54
C GLY A 3 -28.88 26.07 -8.73
N ALA A 4 -28.06 25.36 -9.52
CA ALA A 4 -27.92 23.92 -9.35
C ALA A 4 -27.48 23.65 -7.90
N VAL A 5 -28.36 22.95 -7.19
CA VAL A 5 -28.19 22.44 -5.83
C VAL A 5 -26.92 21.57 -5.81
N LEU A 6 -25.88 22.02 -5.10
CA LEU A 6 -24.84 21.14 -4.59
C LEU A 6 -25.51 20.29 -3.50
N SER A 7 -26.18 19.22 -3.92
CA SER A 7 -26.70 18.21 -3.01
C SER A 7 -25.51 17.60 -2.29
N SER A 8 -25.54 17.68 -0.96
CA SER A 8 -24.82 16.80 -0.03
C SER A 8 -24.54 15.43 -0.66
N SER A 9 -23.27 15.00 -0.66
CA SER A 9 -22.91 13.63 -1.09
C SER A 9 -23.84 12.62 -0.41
N PRO A 10 -24.57 11.80 -1.16
CA PRO A 10 -25.31 10.69 -0.60
C PRO A 10 -24.29 9.60 -0.28
N THR A 11 -24.02 9.35 1.01
CA THR A 11 -23.58 8.06 1.60
C THR A 11 -22.86 8.33 2.93
N SER A 12 -23.62 8.53 3.99
CA SER A 12 -23.27 7.88 5.26
C SER A 12 -24.31 6.79 5.43
N ALA A 13 -24.09 5.65 4.79
CA ALA A 13 -24.83 4.44 5.15
C ALA A 13 -24.62 4.21 6.66
N GLU A 14 -25.67 3.84 7.40
CA GLU A 14 -25.55 3.49 8.81
C GLU A 14 -24.40 2.49 9.00
N GLY A 15 -23.44 2.81 9.86
CA GLY A 15 -22.27 1.95 10.14
C GLY A 15 -21.00 2.23 9.32
N SER A 16 -20.96 3.23 8.44
CA SER A 16 -19.70 3.62 7.77
C SER A 16 -18.75 4.35 8.75
N PRO A 17 -17.48 3.92 8.89
CA PRO A 17 -16.52 4.57 9.79
C PRO A 17 -16.37 6.06 9.51
N GLN A 18 -16.49 6.89 10.54
CA GLN A 18 -16.23 8.32 10.43
C GLN A 18 -14.72 8.58 10.43
N VAL A 19 -14.14 8.58 9.24
CA VAL A 19 -12.70 8.76 9.03
C VAL A 19 -12.42 9.98 8.16
N SER A 20 -11.27 10.62 8.39
CA SER A 20 -10.76 11.70 7.53
C SER A 20 -10.68 11.26 6.06
N TRP A 21 -10.73 12.21 5.13
CA TRP A 21 -10.60 11.94 3.70
C TRP A 21 -9.28 11.24 3.34
N LEU A 22 -8.21 11.47 4.12
CA LEU A 22 -6.92 10.79 3.97
C LEU A 22 -7.00 9.27 4.18
N ALA A 23 -7.99 8.80 4.94
CA ALA A 23 -8.28 7.38 5.16
C ALA A 23 -9.62 6.97 4.51
N GLY A 24 -10.05 7.70 3.47
CA GLY A 24 -11.40 7.59 2.90
C GLY A 24 -11.80 6.17 2.48
N ASN A 25 -10.85 5.34 2.03
CA ASN A 25 -11.13 3.96 1.63
C ASN A 25 -11.58 3.07 2.80
N ALA A 26 -11.27 3.43 4.05
CA ALA A 26 -11.77 2.70 5.22
C ALA A 26 -13.31 2.79 5.35
N ARG A 27 -13.97 3.73 4.66
CA ARG A 27 -15.44 3.81 4.57
C ARG A 27 -16.04 2.64 3.79
N LEU A 28 -15.24 1.95 2.99
CA LEU A 28 -15.70 0.85 2.12
C LEU A 28 -15.72 -0.52 2.81
N VAL A 29 -15.21 -0.62 4.05
CA VAL A 29 -15.02 -1.91 4.75
C VAL A 29 -16.31 -2.75 4.75
N ASN A 30 -17.47 -2.13 4.96
CA ASN A 30 -18.76 -2.82 5.02
C ASN A 30 -19.62 -2.61 3.76
N LEU A 31 -19.07 -2.01 2.69
CA LEU A 31 -19.78 -1.76 1.43
C LEU A 31 -19.29 -2.75 0.37
N SER A 32 -19.67 -4.03 0.51
CA SER A 32 -19.14 -5.14 -0.29
C SER A 32 -19.26 -4.95 -1.80
N GLY A 33 -20.30 -4.29 -2.30
CA GLY A 33 -20.47 -3.98 -3.73
C GLY A 33 -19.52 -2.88 -4.21
N LYS A 34 -19.40 -1.78 -3.44
CA LYS A 34 -18.44 -0.71 -3.78
C LYS A 34 -16.99 -1.17 -3.62
N LEU A 35 -16.70 -1.98 -2.60
CA LEU A 35 -15.39 -2.55 -2.36
C LEU A 35 -15.00 -3.53 -3.48
N LEU A 36 -15.93 -4.36 -3.97
CA LEU A 36 -15.75 -5.15 -5.18
C LEU A 36 -15.38 -4.26 -6.37
N GLY A 37 -16.13 -3.18 -6.60
CA GLY A 37 -15.84 -2.22 -7.66
C GLY A 37 -14.43 -1.62 -7.56
N ALA A 38 -13.99 -1.25 -6.36
CA ALA A 38 -12.63 -0.75 -6.12
C ALA A 38 -11.55 -1.80 -6.46
N HIS A 39 -11.74 -3.06 -6.05
CA HIS A 39 -10.79 -4.15 -6.36
C HIS A 39 -10.72 -4.45 -7.86
N VAL A 40 -11.86 -4.53 -8.53
CA VAL A 40 -11.93 -4.80 -9.98
C VAL A 40 -11.32 -3.64 -10.78
N ALA A 41 -11.59 -2.39 -10.39
CA ALA A 41 -10.97 -1.22 -11.00
C ALA A 41 -9.45 -1.21 -10.81
N HIS A 42 -8.97 -1.57 -9.61
CA HIS A 42 -7.54 -1.69 -9.33
C HIS A 42 -6.87 -2.81 -10.15
N ALA A 43 -7.53 -3.96 -10.32
CA ALA A 43 -7.07 -5.00 -11.24
C ALA A 43 -7.00 -4.49 -12.69
N GLY A 44 -7.97 -3.66 -13.09
CA GLY A 44 -7.92 -2.93 -14.36
C GLY A 44 -6.68 -2.04 -14.50
N LEU A 45 -6.28 -1.31 -13.46
CA LEU A 45 -5.05 -0.49 -13.48
C LEU A 45 -3.78 -1.34 -13.64
N ILE A 46 -3.71 -2.50 -12.99
CA ILE A 46 -2.58 -3.44 -13.15
C ILE A 46 -2.50 -3.93 -14.60
N MET A 47 -3.63 -4.35 -15.19
CA MET A 47 -3.70 -4.80 -16.58
C MET A 47 -3.39 -3.68 -17.58
N LEU A 48 -3.83 -2.45 -17.28
CA LEU A 48 -3.53 -1.26 -18.07
C LEU A 48 -2.03 -0.98 -18.07
N TRP A 49 -1.39 -1.04 -16.90
CA TRP A 49 0.05 -0.87 -16.79
C TRP A 49 0.80 -1.97 -17.54
N ALA A 50 0.43 -3.25 -17.37
CA ALA A 50 1.09 -4.36 -18.05
C ALA A 50 1.01 -4.21 -19.59
N GLY A 51 -0.18 -3.92 -20.12
CA GLY A 51 -0.39 -3.71 -21.56
C GLY A 51 0.30 -2.46 -22.09
N GLY A 52 0.07 -1.31 -21.45
CA GLY A 52 0.63 -0.02 -21.86
C GLY A 52 2.15 0.00 -21.77
N MET A 53 2.73 -0.54 -20.69
CA MET A 53 4.19 -0.59 -20.50
C MET A 53 4.83 -1.59 -21.47
N THR A 54 4.20 -2.73 -21.77
CA THR A 54 4.72 -3.68 -22.77
C THR A 54 4.75 -3.03 -24.16
N LEU A 55 3.68 -2.33 -24.56
CA LEU A 55 3.66 -1.61 -25.84
C LEU A 55 4.67 -0.46 -25.89
N PHE A 56 4.87 0.23 -24.76
CA PHE A 56 5.92 1.23 -24.63
C PHE A 56 7.31 0.60 -24.82
N GLU A 57 7.59 -0.53 -24.17
CA GLU A 57 8.87 -1.23 -24.31
C GLU A 57 9.07 -1.73 -25.76
N VAL A 58 8.04 -2.31 -26.39
CA VAL A 58 8.12 -2.73 -27.81
C VAL A 58 8.45 -1.54 -28.73
N ALA A 59 7.89 -0.36 -28.46
CA ALA A 59 8.13 0.83 -29.28
C ALA A 59 9.56 1.40 -29.13
N HIS A 60 10.26 1.09 -28.04
CA HIS A 60 11.61 1.62 -27.75
C HIS A 60 12.69 0.54 -27.80
N TRP A 61 12.33 -0.71 -28.05
CA TRP A 61 13.27 -1.81 -28.06
C TRP A 61 14.14 -1.80 -29.32
N ASP A 62 15.45 -1.80 -29.12
CA ASP A 62 16.45 -2.00 -30.15
C ASP A 62 17.01 -3.44 -30.07
N PRO A 63 16.72 -4.32 -31.05
CA PRO A 63 17.21 -5.70 -31.05
C PRO A 63 18.73 -5.80 -31.28
N ALA A 64 19.40 -4.73 -31.70
CA ALA A 64 20.86 -4.71 -31.83
C ALA A 64 21.59 -4.50 -30.48
N GLN A 65 20.86 -4.13 -29.41
CA GLN A 65 21.42 -3.90 -28.09
C GLN A 65 20.96 -4.97 -27.08
N PRO A 66 21.76 -5.26 -26.03
CA PRO A 66 21.34 -6.15 -24.96
C PRO A 66 20.05 -5.66 -24.29
N MET A 67 19.11 -6.57 -24.03
CA MET A 67 17.80 -6.19 -23.48
C MET A 67 17.93 -5.59 -22.07
N GLY A 68 18.83 -6.13 -21.25
CA GLY A 68 19.04 -5.72 -19.86
C GLY A 68 19.67 -4.34 -19.65
N SER A 69 20.16 -3.69 -20.70
CA SER A 69 20.76 -2.35 -20.67
C SER A 69 19.86 -1.26 -21.27
N GLN A 70 18.65 -1.61 -21.70
CA GLN A 70 17.72 -0.67 -22.35
C GLN A 70 16.60 -0.18 -21.41
N GLY A 71 16.66 -0.53 -20.12
CA GLY A 71 15.60 -0.22 -19.16
C GLY A 71 14.31 -1.02 -19.39
N LEU A 72 14.40 -2.17 -20.05
CA LEU A 72 13.27 -3.05 -20.34
C LEU A 72 13.05 -4.01 -19.16
N ILE A 73 11.84 -4.11 -18.65
CA ILE A 73 11.51 -5.01 -17.54
C ILE A 73 10.43 -6.02 -17.91
N LEU A 74 9.54 -5.76 -18.87
CA LEU A 74 8.48 -6.69 -19.28
C LEU A 74 8.90 -7.61 -20.43
N LEU A 75 9.59 -7.09 -21.45
CA LEU A 75 10.10 -7.93 -22.54
C LEU A 75 11.03 -9.06 -22.04
N PRO A 76 11.93 -8.83 -21.05
CA PRO A 76 12.70 -9.92 -20.44
C PRO A 76 11.83 -11.04 -19.84
N HIS A 77 10.68 -10.72 -19.23
CA HIS A 77 9.79 -11.74 -18.67
C HIS A 77 9.16 -12.58 -19.78
N LEU A 78 8.72 -11.94 -20.87
CA LEU A 78 8.15 -12.65 -22.01
C LEU A 78 9.21 -13.49 -22.73
N ALA A 79 10.41 -12.95 -22.91
CA ALA A 79 11.54 -13.66 -23.50
C ALA A 79 11.95 -14.90 -22.66
N THR A 80 11.90 -14.79 -21.33
CA THR A 80 12.15 -15.93 -20.42
C THR A 80 11.12 -17.05 -20.60
N LEU A 81 9.86 -16.70 -20.91
CA LEU A 81 8.83 -17.66 -21.31
C LEU A 81 9.02 -18.22 -22.73
N GLY A 82 10.09 -17.85 -23.43
CA GLY A 82 10.37 -18.23 -24.81
C GLY A 82 9.48 -17.53 -25.84
N ILE A 83 8.82 -16.43 -25.47
CA ILE A 83 7.98 -15.63 -26.38
C ILE A 83 8.87 -14.61 -27.09
N GLY A 84 8.77 -14.50 -28.43
CA GLY A 84 9.58 -13.55 -29.21
C GLY A 84 11.06 -13.92 -29.37
N VAL A 85 11.46 -15.10 -28.90
CA VAL A 85 12.83 -15.63 -28.95
C VAL A 85 12.96 -16.69 -30.05
N ASN A 86 13.98 -16.59 -30.89
CA ASN A 86 14.25 -17.55 -31.96
C ASN A 86 14.92 -18.85 -31.46
N ALA A 87 15.21 -19.78 -32.38
CA ALA A 87 15.81 -21.08 -32.04
C ALA A 87 17.22 -20.95 -31.45
N GLU A 88 17.91 -19.84 -31.75
CA GLU A 88 19.23 -19.47 -31.28
C GLU A 88 19.21 -18.72 -29.93
N GLY A 89 18.02 -18.54 -29.32
CA GLY A 89 17.89 -17.88 -28.02
C GLY A 89 17.93 -16.35 -28.06
N VAL A 90 17.85 -15.75 -29.25
CA VAL A 90 17.88 -14.31 -29.44
C VAL A 90 16.46 -13.77 -29.62
N ALA A 91 16.09 -12.78 -28.81
CA ALA A 91 14.84 -12.04 -28.99
C ALA A 91 14.94 -11.22 -30.28
N THR A 92 14.10 -11.51 -31.27
CA THR A 92 14.16 -10.87 -32.60
C THR A 92 12.80 -10.50 -33.17
N ASP A 93 11.72 -11.17 -32.73
CA ASP A 93 10.37 -10.90 -33.22
C ASP A 93 9.58 -10.07 -32.20
N PRO A 94 9.26 -8.79 -32.49
CA PRO A 94 8.46 -7.96 -31.60
C PRO A 94 6.97 -8.32 -31.61
N TYR A 95 6.49 -9.07 -32.61
CA TYR A 95 5.06 -9.31 -32.79
C TYR A 95 4.40 -10.05 -31.62
N PRO A 96 4.98 -11.15 -31.08
CA PRO A 96 4.42 -11.80 -29.90
C PRO A 96 4.35 -10.89 -28.67
N PHE A 97 5.34 -10.01 -28.46
CA PHE A 97 5.30 -9.02 -27.38
C PHE A 97 4.19 -8.00 -27.58
N PHE A 98 4.02 -7.51 -28.81
CA PHE A 98 2.94 -6.62 -29.19
C PHE A 98 1.56 -7.24 -28.92
N VAL A 99 1.35 -8.50 -29.30
CA VAL A 99 0.10 -9.23 -29.04
C VAL A 99 -0.20 -9.30 -27.55
N VAL A 100 0.79 -9.65 -26.71
CA VAL A 100 0.62 -9.67 -25.25
C VAL A 100 0.22 -8.29 -24.72
N GLY A 101 0.90 -7.23 -25.17
CA GLY A 101 0.59 -5.86 -24.78
C GLY A 101 -0.84 -5.43 -25.14
N VAL A 102 -1.29 -5.72 -26.37
CA VAL A 102 -2.65 -5.40 -26.84
C VAL A 102 -3.71 -6.17 -26.06
N LEU A 103 -3.51 -7.47 -25.83
CA LEU A 103 -4.48 -8.28 -25.08
C LEU A 103 -4.66 -7.78 -23.64
N HIS A 104 -3.57 -7.41 -22.96
CA HIS A 104 -3.65 -6.83 -21.62
C HIS A 104 -4.36 -5.47 -21.62
N LEU A 105 -4.07 -4.62 -22.62
CA LEU A 105 -4.70 -3.31 -22.75
C LEU A 105 -6.21 -3.43 -22.98
N ILE A 106 -6.66 -4.34 -23.85
CA ILE A 106 -8.10 -4.58 -24.09
C ILE A 106 -8.76 -5.15 -22.83
N ALA A 107 -8.13 -6.13 -22.16
CA ALA A 107 -8.65 -6.68 -20.92
C ALA A 107 -8.80 -5.63 -19.81
N SER A 108 -7.88 -4.66 -19.74
CA SER A 108 -7.97 -3.55 -18.77
C SER A 108 -9.21 -2.68 -18.95
N ALA A 109 -9.67 -2.50 -20.19
CA ALA A 109 -10.87 -1.70 -20.47
C ALA A 109 -12.12 -2.41 -19.94
N VAL A 110 -12.19 -3.74 -20.11
CA VAL A 110 -13.29 -4.57 -19.58
C VAL A 110 -13.32 -4.54 -18.05
N LEU A 111 -12.16 -4.74 -17.41
CA LEU A 111 -12.04 -4.68 -15.95
C LEU A 111 -12.34 -3.27 -15.42
N GLY A 112 -11.83 -2.22 -16.07
CA GLY A 112 -12.12 -0.83 -15.71
C GLY A 112 -13.61 -0.52 -15.78
N ALA A 113 -14.29 -0.94 -16.86
CA ALA A 113 -15.73 -0.78 -17.00
C ALA A 113 -16.52 -1.51 -15.90
N GLY A 114 -16.16 -2.77 -15.61
CA GLY A 114 -16.77 -3.54 -14.51
C GLY A 114 -16.53 -2.91 -13.14
N GLY A 115 -15.32 -2.42 -12.89
CA GLY A 115 -14.96 -1.74 -11.63
C GLY A 115 -15.75 -0.45 -11.43
N ILE A 116 -15.86 0.39 -12.46
CA ILE A 116 -16.66 1.63 -12.43
C ILE A 116 -18.14 1.31 -12.22
N PHE A 117 -18.67 0.30 -12.92
CA PHE A 117 -20.05 -0.13 -12.75
C PHE A 117 -20.33 -0.51 -11.30
N HIS A 118 -19.54 -1.40 -10.69
CA HIS A 118 -19.75 -1.83 -9.31
C HIS A 118 -19.48 -0.73 -8.27
N ALA A 119 -18.56 0.20 -8.53
CA ALA A 119 -18.26 1.29 -7.61
C ALA A 119 -19.36 2.38 -7.59
N LEU A 120 -19.98 2.67 -8.74
CA LEU A 120 -20.85 3.84 -8.90
C LEU A 120 -22.34 3.51 -9.17
N LEU A 121 -22.63 2.43 -9.90
CA LEU A 121 -23.98 2.11 -10.39
C LEU A 121 -24.58 0.86 -9.74
N GLY A 122 -23.74 -0.10 -9.37
CA GLY A 122 -24.14 -1.32 -8.70
C GLY A 122 -24.66 -1.10 -7.26
N PRO A 123 -25.25 -2.13 -6.65
CA PRO A 123 -25.68 -2.06 -5.25
C PRO A 123 -24.47 -1.82 -4.33
N GLU A 124 -24.66 -1.02 -3.28
CA GLU A 124 -23.56 -0.65 -2.37
C GLU A 124 -23.09 -1.84 -1.51
N VAL A 125 -24.06 -2.67 -1.12
CA VAL A 125 -23.87 -3.92 -0.36
C VAL A 125 -24.52 -5.05 -1.16
N LEU A 126 -23.77 -6.12 -1.38
CA LEU A 126 -24.29 -7.34 -2.00
C LEU A 126 -25.14 -8.11 -0.99
N ALA A 127 -26.37 -8.46 -1.38
CA ALA A 127 -27.28 -9.24 -0.55
C ALA A 127 -26.69 -10.62 -0.21
N LYS A 128 -27.06 -11.15 0.96
CA LYS A 128 -26.64 -12.47 1.46
C LYS A 128 -27.83 -13.42 1.42
N GLY A 129 -27.62 -14.69 1.10
CA GLY A 129 -28.70 -15.65 0.84
C GLY A 129 -28.26 -16.81 -0.06
N GLU A 130 -29.22 -17.60 -0.53
CA GLU A 130 -28.98 -18.87 -1.23
C GLU A 130 -29.07 -18.77 -2.75
N THR A 131 -29.51 -17.63 -3.29
CA THR A 131 -29.55 -17.43 -4.75
C THR A 131 -28.14 -17.17 -5.29
N PHE A 132 -27.96 -17.35 -6.60
CA PHE A 132 -26.67 -17.10 -7.26
C PHE A 132 -26.14 -15.67 -7.03
N ALA A 133 -27.01 -14.66 -7.08
CA ALA A 133 -26.60 -13.28 -6.83
C ALA A 133 -26.20 -13.05 -5.37
N GLU A 134 -26.89 -13.72 -4.45
CA GLU A 134 -26.65 -13.60 -3.01
C GLU A 134 -25.44 -14.39 -2.52
N PHE A 135 -24.98 -15.39 -3.31
CA PHE A 135 -23.72 -16.08 -3.07
C PHE A 135 -22.53 -15.09 -3.02
N PHE A 136 -22.59 -13.93 -3.66
CA PHE A 136 -21.50 -12.96 -3.65
C PHE A 136 -21.47 -12.06 -2.40
N GLY A 137 -22.56 -12.03 -1.61
CA GLY A 137 -22.57 -11.35 -0.32
C GLY A 137 -21.66 -12.06 0.70
N TYR A 138 -21.01 -11.28 1.56
CA TYR A 138 -20.14 -11.82 2.62
C TYR A 138 -20.14 -10.94 3.86
N ASP A 139 -19.73 -11.53 4.98
CA ASP A 139 -19.37 -10.85 6.22
C ASP A 139 -17.90 -11.14 6.55
N TRP A 140 -17.17 -10.18 7.07
CA TRP A 140 -15.78 -10.42 7.46
C TRP A 140 -15.66 -11.39 8.65
N GLU A 141 -16.70 -11.47 9.48
CA GLU A 141 -16.76 -12.36 10.63
C GLU A 141 -17.29 -13.77 10.27
N ASP A 142 -17.87 -13.94 9.06
CA ASP A 142 -18.28 -15.25 8.55
C ASP A 142 -17.07 -16.02 8.05
N ASP A 143 -16.50 -16.81 8.95
CA ASP A 143 -15.28 -17.55 8.72
C ASP A 143 -15.42 -18.69 7.70
N ASP A 144 -16.63 -19.24 7.54
CA ASP A 144 -16.98 -20.22 6.50
C ASP A 144 -16.99 -19.55 5.11
N LYS A 145 -17.60 -18.36 5.01
CA LYS A 145 -17.60 -17.61 3.75
C LYS A 145 -16.20 -17.14 3.37
N MET A 146 -15.41 -16.67 4.34
CA MET A 146 -14.02 -16.25 4.11
C MET A 146 -13.13 -17.40 3.62
N THR A 147 -13.26 -18.59 4.21
CA THR A 147 -12.52 -19.78 3.76
C THR A 147 -12.99 -20.27 2.39
N THR A 148 -14.28 -20.18 2.08
CA THR A 148 -14.79 -20.47 0.72
C THR A 148 -14.18 -19.55 -0.33
N ILE A 149 -14.16 -18.23 -0.08
CA ILE A 149 -13.57 -17.25 -1.00
C ILE A 149 -12.06 -17.50 -1.16
N LEU A 150 -11.34 -17.73 -0.06
CA LEU A 150 -9.93 -18.11 -0.08
C LEU A 150 -9.70 -19.36 -0.93
N GLY A 151 -10.52 -20.41 -0.73
CA GLY A 151 -10.38 -21.68 -1.42
C GLY A 151 -10.57 -21.55 -2.93
N ILE A 152 -11.55 -20.75 -3.38
CA ILE A 152 -11.74 -20.46 -4.81
C ILE A 152 -10.51 -19.75 -5.40
N HIS A 153 -9.94 -18.77 -4.69
CA HIS A 153 -8.72 -18.09 -5.16
C HIS A 153 -7.51 -19.03 -5.21
N LEU A 154 -7.36 -19.94 -4.24
CA LEU A 154 -6.32 -20.96 -4.25
C LEU A 154 -6.46 -21.89 -5.46
N LEU A 155 -7.67 -22.30 -5.84
CA LEU A 155 -7.91 -23.06 -7.06
C LEU A 155 -7.42 -22.28 -8.29
N LEU A 156 -7.80 -21.00 -8.41
CA LEU A 156 -7.40 -20.16 -9.55
C LEU A 156 -5.88 -19.94 -9.61
N LEU A 157 -5.21 -19.73 -8.47
CA LEU A 157 -3.75 -19.61 -8.38
C LEU A 157 -3.06 -20.92 -8.78
N GLY A 158 -3.60 -22.07 -8.34
CA GLY A 158 -3.07 -23.38 -8.69
C GLY A 158 -3.17 -23.67 -10.19
N LEU A 159 -4.30 -23.31 -10.82
CA LEU A 159 -4.46 -23.35 -12.27
C LEU A 159 -3.47 -22.42 -12.98
N GLY A 160 -3.24 -21.22 -12.43
CA GLY A 160 -2.21 -20.29 -12.92
C GLY A 160 -0.80 -20.89 -12.91
N ALA A 161 -0.41 -21.58 -11.84
CA ALA A 161 0.89 -22.27 -11.77
C ALA A 161 1.00 -23.39 -12.83
N TRP A 162 -0.09 -24.14 -13.06
CA TRP A 162 -0.12 -25.18 -14.09
C TRP A 162 -0.16 -24.62 -15.52
N LEU A 163 -0.59 -23.37 -15.75
CA LEU A 163 -0.42 -22.73 -17.06
C LEU A 163 1.06 -22.52 -17.41
N LEU A 164 1.92 -22.20 -16.42
CA LEU A 164 3.37 -22.16 -16.63
C LEU A 164 3.93 -23.55 -16.94
N VAL A 165 3.47 -24.59 -16.23
CA VAL A 165 3.85 -25.98 -16.51
C VAL A 165 3.45 -26.35 -17.94
N ALA A 166 2.21 -26.06 -18.34
CA ALA A 166 1.73 -26.33 -19.70
C ALA A 166 2.54 -25.56 -20.75
N LYS A 167 2.93 -24.31 -20.47
CA LYS A 167 3.83 -23.54 -21.35
C LYS A 167 5.18 -24.24 -21.53
N ALA A 168 5.76 -24.74 -20.44
CA ALA A 168 7.06 -25.40 -20.45
C ALA A 168 7.06 -26.78 -21.13
N LEU A 169 5.96 -27.54 -21.01
CA LEU A 169 5.86 -28.91 -21.51
C LEU A 169 5.27 -28.99 -22.93
N PHE A 170 4.27 -28.16 -23.24
CA PHE A 170 3.40 -28.38 -24.40
C PHE A 170 3.38 -27.21 -25.39
N TRP A 171 3.66 -25.98 -24.94
CA TRP A 171 3.55 -24.79 -25.79
C TRP A 171 4.90 -24.12 -26.04
N GLY A 172 5.81 -24.87 -26.66
CA GLY A 172 7.09 -24.37 -27.16
C GLY A 172 8.22 -24.27 -26.12
N GLY A 173 7.93 -24.45 -24.83
CA GLY A 173 8.97 -24.52 -23.80
C GLY A 173 9.31 -23.19 -23.13
N LEU A 174 10.46 -23.14 -22.44
CA LEU A 174 10.98 -21.95 -21.76
C LEU A 174 12.41 -21.67 -22.25
N TYR A 175 12.90 -20.45 -22.05
CA TYR A 175 14.30 -20.12 -22.29
C TYR A 175 15.19 -20.81 -21.24
N ASP A 176 16.13 -21.63 -21.69
CA ASP A 176 17.14 -22.25 -20.82
C ASP A 176 18.43 -21.43 -20.86
N ALA A 177 18.76 -20.79 -19.75
CA ALA A 177 19.96 -19.96 -19.61
C ALA A 177 21.27 -20.75 -19.75
N GLN A 178 21.29 -22.05 -19.43
CA GLN A 178 22.48 -22.89 -19.53
C GLN A 178 22.77 -23.29 -20.97
N LEU A 179 21.72 -23.47 -21.77
CA LEU A 179 21.83 -23.84 -23.17
C LEU A 179 21.79 -22.63 -24.11
N GLY A 180 21.38 -21.46 -23.61
CA GLY A 180 21.24 -20.24 -24.40
C GLY A 180 20.15 -20.33 -25.46
N ARG A 181 19.09 -21.12 -25.26
CA ARG A 181 18.00 -21.31 -26.24
C ARG A 181 16.69 -21.69 -25.58
N VAL A 182 15.59 -21.51 -26.31
CA VAL A 182 14.28 -22.03 -25.89
C VAL A 182 14.25 -23.54 -26.06
N ARG A 183 13.75 -24.27 -25.05
CA ARG A 183 13.49 -25.70 -25.14
C ARG A 183 12.27 -26.13 -24.36
N VAL A 184 11.66 -27.21 -24.83
CA VAL A 184 10.63 -27.93 -24.09
C VAL A 184 11.27 -28.66 -22.91
N VAL A 185 10.60 -28.63 -21.76
CA VAL A 185 11.00 -29.38 -20.56
C VAL A 185 10.26 -30.72 -20.58
N THR A 186 10.95 -31.78 -20.98
CA THR A 186 10.32 -33.10 -21.22
C THR A 186 10.25 -33.97 -19.97
N ASP A 187 11.14 -33.75 -18.99
CA ASP A 187 11.25 -34.58 -17.78
C ASP A 187 11.34 -33.70 -16.52
N PRO A 188 10.25 -33.01 -16.13
CA PRO A 188 10.26 -32.16 -14.94
C PRO A 188 10.50 -32.98 -13.67
N THR A 189 11.25 -32.43 -12.72
CA THR A 189 11.59 -33.14 -11.48
C THR A 189 10.34 -33.40 -10.64
N LEU A 190 9.95 -34.67 -10.50
CA LEU A 190 8.83 -35.06 -9.64
C LEU A 190 9.26 -35.59 -8.26
N ASN A 191 10.56 -35.79 -8.02
CA ASN A 191 11.05 -36.29 -6.73
C ASN A 191 10.77 -35.25 -5.62
N PRO A 192 9.88 -35.54 -4.65
CA PRO A 192 9.51 -34.57 -3.61
C PRO A 192 10.69 -34.21 -2.71
N LEU A 193 11.60 -35.15 -2.45
CA LEU A 193 12.77 -34.88 -1.61
C LEU A 193 13.65 -33.80 -2.23
N ARG A 194 13.79 -33.81 -3.57
CA ARG A 194 14.55 -32.78 -4.28
C ARG A 194 13.82 -31.44 -4.30
N ILE A 195 12.52 -31.44 -4.63
CA ILE A 195 11.73 -30.19 -4.70
C ILE A 195 11.64 -29.51 -3.34
N PHE A 196 11.30 -30.24 -2.27
CA PHE A 196 11.16 -29.64 -0.94
C PHE A 196 12.51 -29.32 -0.28
N ALA A 197 13.63 -29.91 -0.72
CA ALA A 197 14.94 -29.54 -0.21
C ALA A 197 15.32 -28.08 -0.50
N TYR A 198 14.76 -27.46 -1.55
CA TYR A 198 14.92 -26.03 -1.85
C TYR A 198 14.28 -25.09 -0.82
N LEU A 199 13.33 -25.57 0.01
CA LEU A 199 12.76 -24.78 1.12
C LEU A 199 13.73 -24.66 2.30
N THR A 200 14.87 -25.34 2.22
CA THR A 200 15.91 -25.36 3.24
C THR A 200 17.28 -25.10 2.60
N PRO A 201 18.35 -24.88 3.38
CA PRO A 201 19.69 -24.72 2.83
C PRO A 201 20.31 -25.99 2.20
N LEU A 202 19.57 -27.12 2.13
CA LEU A 202 20.09 -28.41 1.67
C LEU A 202 20.49 -28.41 0.18
N MET A 203 19.80 -27.63 -0.66
CA MET A 203 20.14 -27.49 -2.10
C MET A 203 21.09 -26.33 -2.39
N GLY A 204 21.43 -25.52 -1.38
CA GLY A 204 22.26 -24.34 -1.52
C GLY A 204 21.93 -23.28 -0.46
N GLN A 205 22.91 -22.43 -0.14
CA GLN A 205 22.73 -21.36 0.86
C GLN A 205 21.74 -20.28 0.42
N GLN A 206 21.41 -20.24 -0.88
CA GLN A 206 20.44 -19.33 -1.48
C GLN A 206 18.98 -19.82 -1.35
N GLY A 207 18.75 -20.97 -0.71
CA GLY A 207 17.41 -21.55 -0.55
C GLY A 207 16.74 -21.80 -1.90
N MET A 208 15.49 -21.35 -2.07
CA MET A 208 14.76 -21.52 -3.33
C MET A 208 15.46 -20.84 -4.53
N ALA A 209 16.21 -19.76 -4.29
CA ALA A 209 16.95 -19.07 -5.35
C ALA A 209 18.17 -19.86 -5.83
N ALA A 210 18.51 -21.00 -5.21
CA ALA A 210 19.54 -21.92 -5.68
C ALA A 210 19.09 -22.80 -6.86
N VAL A 211 17.82 -22.71 -7.29
CA VAL A 211 17.32 -23.48 -8.46
C VAL A 211 18.17 -23.17 -9.69
N ASN A 212 18.75 -24.22 -10.28
CA ASN A 212 19.78 -24.09 -11.30
C ASN A 212 19.47 -24.90 -12.58
N ASN A 213 18.23 -25.34 -12.78
CA ASN A 213 17.77 -26.00 -14.00
C ASN A 213 16.25 -25.83 -14.16
N LEU A 214 15.74 -26.00 -15.38
CA LEU A 214 14.32 -25.83 -15.67
C LEU A 214 13.46 -26.99 -15.16
N GLU A 215 14.01 -28.20 -15.08
CA GLU A 215 13.30 -29.39 -14.60
C GLU A 215 12.82 -29.21 -13.15
N ASP A 216 13.69 -28.68 -12.28
CA ASP A 216 13.37 -28.36 -10.89
C ASP A 216 12.43 -27.15 -10.79
N LEU A 217 12.60 -26.13 -11.64
CA LEU A 217 11.71 -24.97 -11.68
C LEU A 217 10.29 -25.39 -12.04
N VAL A 218 10.13 -26.17 -13.11
CA VAL A 218 8.82 -26.66 -13.58
C VAL A 218 8.26 -27.69 -12.61
N GLY A 219 9.08 -28.61 -12.10
CA GLY A 219 8.70 -29.56 -11.06
C GLY A 219 8.17 -28.87 -9.80
N GLY A 220 8.82 -27.80 -9.36
CA GLY A 220 8.34 -26.97 -8.26
C GLY A 220 6.96 -26.39 -8.51
N HIS A 221 6.69 -25.87 -9.72
CA HIS A 221 5.38 -25.33 -10.08
C HIS A 221 4.28 -26.41 -10.19
N ILE A 222 4.63 -27.66 -10.53
CA ILE A 222 3.70 -28.80 -10.44
C ILE A 222 3.25 -28.98 -8.99
N TYR A 223 4.19 -28.99 -8.04
CA TYR A 223 3.88 -29.11 -6.61
C TYR A 223 3.12 -27.91 -6.06
N VAL A 224 3.50 -26.68 -6.41
CA VAL A 224 2.76 -25.47 -5.99
C VAL A 224 1.33 -25.52 -6.52
N GLY A 225 1.13 -25.86 -7.81
CA GLY A 225 -0.20 -26.01 -8.38
C GLY A 225 -1.03 -27.07 -7.66
N LEU A 226 -0.43 -28.24 -7.35
CA LEU A 226 -1.08 -29.31 -6.61
C LEU A 226 -1.48 -28.86 -5.20
N LEU A 227 -0.57 -28.22 -4.45
CA LEU A 227 -0.82 -27.75 -3.08
C LEU A 227 -1.91 -26.67 -3.05
N CYS A 228 -1.90 -25.74 -4.00
CA CYS A 228 -2.93 -24.72 -4.13
C CYS A 228 -4.29 -25.34 -4.49
N VAL A 229 -4.36 -26.28 -5.42
CA VAL A 229 -5.62 -26.92 -5.82
C VAL A 229 -6.20 -27.76 -4.67
N LEU A 230 -5.39 -28.60 -4.03
CA LEU A 230 -5.83 -29.41 -2.90
C LEU A 230 -6.20 -28.55 -1.69
N GLY A 231 -5.40 -27.52 -1.38
CA GLY A 231 -5.71 -26.54 -0.34
C GLY A 231 -6.98 -25.75 -0.64
N GLY A 232 -7.23 -25.43 -1.91
CA GLY A 232 -8.44 -24.75 -2.36
C GLY A 232 -9.70 -25.58 -2.10
N TRP A 233 -9.68 -26.86 -2.52
CA TRP A 233 -10.77 -27.80 -2.22
C TRP A 233 -10.96 -28.00 -0.72
N TRP A 234 -9.85 -28.14 0.03
CA TRP A 234 -9.89 -28.27 1.48
C TRP A 234 -10.58 -27.07 2.15
N HIS A 235 -10.22 -25.83 1.78
CA HIS A 235 -10.80 -24.62 2.35
C HIS A 235 -12.25 -24.38 1.94
N ILE A 236 -12.70 -24.89 0.79
CA ILE A 236 -14.12 -24.87 0.40
C ILE A 236 -14.91 -25.92 1.20
N ALA A 237 -14.31 -27.08 1.47
CA ALA A 237 -14.98 -28.21 2.10
C ALA A 237 -14.93 -28.20 3.64
N THR A 238 -14.19 -27.27 4.26
CA THR A 238 -13.95 -27.26 5.71
C THR A 238 -14.09 -25.86 6.30
N ARG A 239 -14.25 -25.81 7.62
CA ARG A 239 -14.30 -24.58 8.41
C ARG A 239 -13.06 -24.46 9.30
N PRO A 240 -12.65 -23.24 9.69
CA PRO A 240 -11.56 -23.04 10.64
C PRO A 240 -11.76 -23.84 11.93
N PHE A 241 -10.75 -24.61 12.31
CA PHE A 241 -10.76 -25.38 13.55
C PHE A 241 -10.70 -24.46 14.77
N ALA A 242 -11.15 -24.95 15.92
CA ALA A 242 -11.22 -24.18 17.17
C ALA A 242 -9.88 -23.52 17.55
N TRP A 243 -8.76 -24.22 17.38
CA TRP A 243 -7.43 -23.65 17.70
C TRP A 243 -7.09 -22.44 16.79
N ALA A 244 -7.48 -22.47 15.51
CA ALA A 244 -7.23 -21.37 14.59
C ALA A 244 -8.10 -20.16 14.92
N LYS A 245 -9.36 -20.41 15.34
CA LYS A 245 -10.26 -19.36 15.84
C LYS A 245 -9.73 -18.67 17.09
N GLN A 246 -9.00 -19.39 17.94
CA GLN A 246 -8.43 -18.85 19.18
C GLN A 246 -7.20 -17.95 18.98
N VAL A 247 -6.48 -18.11 17.86
CA VAL A 247 -5.19 -17.44 17.64
C VAL A 247 -5.29 -16.30 16.63
N LEU A 248 -6.25 -16.36 15.71
CA LEU A 248 -6.44 -15.38 14.64
C LEU A 248 -7.55 -14.38 14.95
N ILE A 249 -7.49 -13.22 14.30
CA ILE A 249 -8.52 -12.18 14.36
C ILE A 249 -9.31 -12.21 13.06
N TYR A 250 -10.63 -12.23 13.15
CA TYR A 250 -11.53 -12.38 12.01
C TYR A 250 -12.17 -11.02 11.71
N SER A 251 -11.44 -10.20 10.95
CA SER A 251 -11.92 -8.89 10.49
C SER A 251 -11.25 -8.50 9.17
N GLY A 252 -11.90 -7.63 8.40
CA GLY A 252 -11.35 -7.18 7.12
C GLY A 252 -9.95 -6.57 7.23
N GLU A 253 -9.69 -5.78 8.29
CA GLU A 253 -8.37 -5.21 8.53
C GLU A 253 -7.33 -6.26 8.96
N ALA A 254 -7.73 -7.28 9.72
CA ALA A 254 -6.84 -8.39 10.07
C ALA A 254 -6.43 -9.19 8.82
N TYR A 255 -7.38 -9.56 7.95
CA TYR A 255 -7.07 -10.28 6.71
C TYR A 255 -6.20 -9.46 5.76
N LEU A 256 -6.45 -8.15 5.66
CA LEU A 256 -5.56 -7.23 4.95
C LEU A 256 -4.15 -7.28 5.53
N SER A 257 -4.01 -7.22 6.86
CA SER A 257 -2.70 -7.27 7.52
C SER A 257 -1.95 -8.58 7.23
N TYR A 258 -2.62 -9.73 7.26
CA TYR A 258 -1.99 -11.02 6.95
C TYR A 258 -1.47 -11.05 5.51
N SER A 259 -2.27 -10.54 4.58
CA SER A 259 -1.92 -10.43 3.17
C SER A 259 -0.75 -9.47 2.95
N LEU A 260 -0.71 -8.32 3.63
CA LEU A 260 0.41 -7.38 3.58
C LEU A 260 1.72 -8.02 4.07
N GLY A 261 1.67 -8.83 5.13
CA GLY A 261 2.83 -9.55 5.63
C GLY A 261 3.35 -10.57 4.62
N ALA A 262 2.44 -11.32 3.98
CA ALA A 262 2.79 -12.26 2.91
C ALA A 262 3.39 -11.53 1.69
N LEU A 263 2.80 -10.40 1.26
CA LEU A 263 3.32 -9.60 0.15
C LEU A 263 4.68 -8.97 0.46
N ALA A 264 4.92 -8.56 1.72
CA ALA A 264 6.22 -8.08 2.15
C ALA A 264 7.31 -9.15 2.00
N TYR A 265 7.03 -10.38 2.47
CA TYR A 265 7.92 -11.51 2.28
C TYR A 265 8.15 -11.81 0.79
N MET A 266 7.08 -11.87 -0.02
CA MET A 266 7.19 -12.12 -1.46
C MET A 266 7.99 -11.03 -2.18
N GLY A 267 7.83 -9.75 -1.82
CA GLY A 267 8.57 -8.63 -2.41
C GLY A 267 10.07 -8.69 -2.09
N ILE A 268 10.42 -8.96 -0.82
CA ILE A 268 11.82 -9.13 -0.40
C ILE A 268 12.44 -10.36 -1.06
N LEU A 269 11.70 -11.48 -1.10
CA LEU A 269 12.15 -12.70 -1.76
C LEU A 269 12.33 -12.48 -3.27
N ALA A 270 11.40 -11.79 -3.95
CA ALA A 270 11.52 -11.47 -5.37
C ALA A 270 12.75 -10.60 -5.64
N ALA A 271 13.02 -9.59 -4.79
CA ALA A 271 14.22 -8.77 -4.87
C ALA A 271 15.52 -9.59 -4.74
N TYR A 272 15.53 -10.56 -3.82
CA TYR A 272 16.65 -11.48 -3.68
C TYR A 272 16.77 -12.41 -4.90
N PHE A 273 15.67 -13.04 -5.32
CA PHE A 273 15.63 -14.01 -6.42
C PHE A 273 16.14 -13.39 -7.73
N VAL A 274 15.63 -12.21 -8.09
CA VAL A 274 16.09 -11.49 -9.27
C VAL A 274 17.55 -11.06 -9.13
N SER A 275 18.09 -10.85 -7.93
CA SER A 275 19.50 -10.47 -7.78
C SER A 275 20.50 -11.63 -7.98
N VAL A 276 20.12 -12.88 -7.68
CA VAL A 276 21.08 -14.01 -7.65
C VAL A 276 20.78 -15.14 -8.64
N ASN A 277 19.55 -15.28 -9.14
CA ASN A 277 19.18 -16.44 -9.94
C ASN A 277 19.32 -16.15 -11.45
N GLU A 278 19.93 -17.08 -12.18
CA GLU A 278 20.12 -17.00 -13.63
C GLU A 278 19.15 -17.86 -14.45
N ILE A 279 18.39 -18.76 -13.81
CA ILE A 279 17.44 -19.64 -14.51
C ILE A 279 16.11 -18.92 -14.71
N ALA A 280 15.52 -18.42 -13.63
CA ALA A 280 14.29 -17.64 -13.66
C ALA A 280 14.52 -16.21 -14.17
N TYR A 281 15.75 -15.70 -14.08
CA TYR A 281 16.14 -14.38 -14.58
C TYR A 281 17.44 -14.47 -15.40
N PRO A 282 17.36 -14.93 -16.66
CA PRO A 282 18.54 -15.11 -17.51
C PRO A 282 19.38 -13.86 -17.68
N VAL A 283 20.70 -13.99 -17.53
CA VAL A 283 21.65 -12.88 -17.71
C VAL A 283 21.53 -12.27 -19.11
N ALA A 284 21.20 -13.08 -20.12
CA ALA A 284 20.95 -12.65 -21.49
C ALA A 284 19.86 -11.56 -21.62
N PHE A 285 18.86 -11.56 -20.73
CA PHE A 285 17.74 -10.62 -20.80
C PHE A 285 17.76 -9.56 -19.70
N TYR A 286 18.23 -9.90 -18.50
CA TYR A 286 18.15 -9.03 -17.32
C TYR A 286 19.46 -8.31 -16.99
N GLY A 287 20.57 -8.72 -17.62
CA GLY A 287 21.91 -8.24 -17.27
C GLY A 287 22.60 -9.10 -16.20
N PRO A 288 23.85 -8.75 -15.84
CA PRO A 288 24.70 -9.54 -14.95
C PRO A 288 24.06 -9.73 -13.56
N LEU A 289 24.47 -10.77 -12.85
CA LEU A 289 24.03 -11.03 -11.48
C LEU A 289 24.45 -9.91 -10.52
N GLY A 290 23.70 -9.77 -9.44
CA GLY A 290 23.89 -8.72 -8.44
C GLY A 290 23.29 -7.38 -8.83
N LEU A 291 23.70 -6.34 -8.12
CA LEU A 291 23.32 -4.96 -8.40
C LEU A 291 24.42 -4.32 -9.23
N ALA A 292 24.14 -4.10 -10.51
CA ALA A 292 25.10 -3.60 -11.48
C ALA A 292 24.57 -2.36 -12.22
N ALA A 293 25.52 -1.49 -12.57
CA ALA A 293 25.42 -0.47 -13.60
C ALA A 293 26.62 -0.63 -14.53
N ASP A 294 26.47 -0.27 -15.81
CA ASP A 294 27.59 -0.29 -16.75
C ASP A 294 28.56 0.90 -16.53
N GLU A 295 29.65 0.94 -17.31
CA GLU A 295 30.68 1.99 -17.22
C GLU A 295 30.14 3.40 -17.51
N MET A 296 29.02 3.51 -18.22
CA MET A 296 28.32 4.76 -18.52
C MET A 296 27.25 5.11 -17.47
N GLY A 297 27.09 4.28 -16.43
CA GLY A 297 26.12 4.46 -15.36
C GLY A 297 24.71 3.98 -15.70
N VAL A 298 24.52 3.23 -16.79
CA VAL A 298 23.23 2.62 -17.13
C VAL A 298 22.95 1.47 -16.19
N VAL A 299 21.86 1.60 -15.43
CA VAL A 299 21.44 0.62 -14.42
C VAL A 299 20.72 -0.54 -15.10
N SER A 300 21.15 -1.77 -14.80
CA SER A 300 20.55 -2.97 -15.40
C SER A 300 19.09 -3.18 -14.98
N SER A 301 18.31 -3.85 -15.82
CA SER A 301 16.93 -4.25 -15.48
C SER A 301 16.86 -5.08 -14.20
N ARG A 302 17.86 -5.95 -13.96
CA ARG A 302 18.00 -6.70 -12.70
C ARG A 302 18.06 -5.78 -11.48
N THR A 303 18.90 -4.76 -11.54
CA THR A 303 19.06 -3.78 -10.44
C THR A 303 17.77 -3.00 -10.20
N TRP A 304 17.07 -2.56 -11.25
CA TRP A 304 15.79 -1.88 -11.11
C TRP A 304 14.74 -2.76 -10.43
N LEU A 305 14.58 -4.00 -10.90
CA LEU A 305 13.64 -4.95 -10.32
C LEU A 305 13.98 -5.26 -8.86
N ALA A 306 15.25 -5.54 -8.55
CA ALA A 306 15.69 -5.85 -7.20
C ALA A 306 15.41 -4.70 -6.22
N THR A 307 15.83 -3.49 -6.57
CA THR A 307 15.70 -2.32 -5.69
C THR A 307 14.24 -1.91 -5.50
N ALA A 308 13.44 -1.89 -6.57
CA ALA A 308 12.03 -1.54 -6.49
C ALA A 308 11.24 -2.54 -5.62
N HIS A 309 11.42 -3.84 -5.84
CA HIS A 309 10.72 -4.87 -5.06
C HIS A 309 11.15 -4.88 -3.60
N PHE A 310 12.43 -4.59 -3.30
CA PHE A 310 12.90 -4.47 -1.93
C PHE A 310 12.22 -3.30 -1.22
N VAL A 311 12.20 -2.11 -1.84
CA VAL A 311 11.53 -0.93 -1.26
C VAL A 311 10.04 -1.19 -1.05
N LEU A 312 9.35 -1.75 -2.04
CA LEU A 312 7.94 -2.11 -1.91
C LEU A 312 7.74 -3.15 -0.80
N GLY A 313 8.58 -4.18 -0.70
CA GLY A 313 8.53 -5.17 0.36
C GLY A 313 8.63 -4.56 1.76
N ILE A 314 9.54 -3.60 1.97
CA ILE A 314 9.67 -2.87 3.23
C ILE A 314 8.44 -1.99 3.53
N LEU A 315 7.90 -1.30 2.52
CA LEU A 315 6.68 -0.50 2.69
C LEU A 315 5.47 -1.38 3.05
N PHE A 316 5.34 -2.54 2.41
CA PHE A 316 4.30 -3.51 2.74
C PHE A 316 4.49 -4.11 4.14
N LEU A 317 5.74 -4.30 4.59
CA LEU A 317 6.03 -4.72 5.96
C LEU A 317 5.59 -3.66 6.98
N ALA A 318 5.87 -2.38 6.71
CA ALA A 318 5.38 -1.29 7.55
C ALA A 318 3.84 -1.26 7.58
N GLY A 319 3.19 -1.46 6.43
CA GLY A 319 1.73 -1.59 6.33
C GLY A 319 1.18 -2.78 7.11
N HIS A 320 1.85 -3.95 7.06
CA HIS A 320 1.51 -5.12 7.86
C HIS A 320 1.53 -4.80 9.35
N ILE A 321 2.64 -4.24 9.84
CA ILE A 321 2.81 -3.88 11.26
C ILE A 321 1.71 -2.90 11.68
N TRP A 322 1.47 -1.86 10.87
CA TRP A 322 0.44 -0.87 11.13
C TRP A 322 -0.97 -1.50 11.26
N HIS A 323 -1.41 -2.24 10.24
CA HIS A 323 -2.76 -2.82 10.22
C HIS A 323 -2.93 -3.96 11.22
N ALA A 324 -1.88 -4.77 11.47
CA ALA A 324 -1.94 -5.85 12.45
C ALA A 324 -2.06 -5.31 13.89
N ILE A 325 -1.33 -4.24 14.23
CA ILE A 325 -1.47 -3.55 15.52
C ILE A 325 -2.87 -2.96 15.66
N ARG A 326 -3.39 -2.30 14.61
CA ARG A 326 -4.73 -1.73 14.61
C ARG A 326 -5.82 -2.77 14.80
N ALA A 327 -5.78 -3.85 14.01
CA ALA A 327 -6.73 -4.95 14.13
C ALA A 327 -6.68 -5.62 15.51
N ARG A 328 -5.48 -5.80 16.08
CA ARG A 328 -5.30 -6.38 17.42
C ARG A 328 -5.84 -5.48 18.52
N ALA A 329 -5.55 -4.19 18.48
CA ALA A 329 -6.05 -3.32 19.54
C ALA A 329 -7.57 -3.11 19.41
N ALA A 330 -8.12 -3.02 18.21
CA ALA A 330 -9.56 -3.02 18.00
C ALA A 330 -10.22 -4.30 18.59
N ALA A 331 -9.62 -5.47 18.36
CA ALA A 331 -10.08 -6.73 18.95
C ALA A 331 -9.95 -6.78 20.49
N SER A 332 -8.95 -6.10 21.07
CA SER A 332 -8.82 -5.96 22.53
C SER A 332 -9.67 -4.84 23.12
N GLY A 333 -10.52 -4.20 22.32
CA GLY A 333 -11.35 -3.06 22.72
C GLY A 333 -10.58 -1.76 22.87
N PHE A 334 -9.32 -1.65 22.45
CA PHE A 334 -8.60 -0.38 22.43
C PHE A 334 -8.92 0.37 21.13
N ASP A 335 -9.52 1.56 21.27
CA ASP A 335 -9.89 2.41 20.16
C ASP A 335 -8.80 3.46 19.90
N PHE A 336 -8.14 3.35 18.75
CA PHE A 336 -7.13 4.32 18.31
C PHE A 336 -7.70 5.68 17.90
N GLN A 337 -9.00 5.78 17.64
CA GLN A 337 -9.66 7.05 17.37
C GLN A 337 -9.81 7.83 18.67
N HIS A 338 -10.37 7.19 19.70
CA HIS A 338 -10.71 7.84 20.98
C HIS A 338 -9.62 7.72 22.08
N GLY A 339 -8.50 7.05 21.80
CA GLY A 339 -7.36 6.96 22.72
C GLY A 339 -7.67 6.25 24.05
N GLY A 340 -8.58 5.26 24.03
CA GLY A 340 -9.10 4.65 25.24
C GLY A 340 -9.54 3.20 25.05
N TRP A 341 -9.73 2.50 26.18
CA TRP A 341 -10.27 1.14 26.22
C TRP A 341 -11.79 1.18 26.23
N VAL A 342 -12.41 0.72 25.15
CA VAL A 342 -13.78 0.23 25.09
C VAL A 342 -13.80 -1.16 25.75
N ARG A 343 -14.27 -1.25 27.00
CA ARG A 343 -14.41 -2.53 27.70
C ARG A 343 -15.39 -3.43 26.94
N ALA A 344 -14.89 -4.47 26.30
CA ALA A 344 -15.68 -5.68 26.02
C ALA A 344 -15.55 -6.62 27.23
N THR A 345 -16.67 -6.92 27.88
CA THR A 345 -16.79 -7.79 29.06
C THR A 345 -16.88 -9.28 28.69
N ASP A 346 -16.12 -9.76 27.70
CA ASP A 346 -16.16 -11.17 27.30
C ASP A 346 -14.77 -11.82 27.38
N PRO A 347 -14.52 -12.69 28.39
CA PRO A 347 -13.30 -13.49 28.53
C PRO A 347 -13.05 -14.52 27.41
N GLN A 348 -13.99 -14.69 26.46
CA GLN A 348 -13.90 -15.66 25.36
C GLN A 348 -13.33 -15.06 24.06
N VAL A 349 -13.11 -13.74 24.00
CA VAL A 349 -12.47 -13.07 22.86
C VAL A 349 -10.95 -13.14 23.04
N GLY A 350 -10.30 -14.01 22.25
CA GLY A 350 -8.89 -14.37 22.39
C GLY A 350 -7.93 -13.19 22.23
N ASN A 351 -7.37 -12.71 23.33
CA ASN A 351 -6.13 -11.93 23.34
C ASN A 351 -5.17 -12.54 24.36
N LEU A 352 -4.00 -13.01 23.90
CA LEU A 352 -2.86 -13.18 24.78
C LEU A 352 -2.21 -11.82 24.95
N ASP A 353 -2.24 -11.30 26.18
CA ASP A 353 -1.47 -10.15 26.59
C ASP A 353 0.02 -10.39 26.30
N THR A 354 0.59 -9.61 25.38
CA THR A 354 2.02 -9.59 25.10
C THR A 354 2.65 -8.36 25.78
N PRO A 355 3.96 -8.37 26.07
CA PRO A 355 4.65 -7.20 26.62
C PRO A 355 4.55 -5.93 25.74
N VAL A 356 4.21 -6.06 24.46
CA VAL A 356 4.14 -4.95 23.50
C VAL A 356 2.78 -4.26 23.51
N ASN A 357 1.68 -5.00 23.65
CA ASN A 357 0.31 -4.45 23.66
C ASN A 357 -0.26 -4.19 25.07
N ARG A 358 0.28 -4.84 26.12
CA ARG A 358 -0.05 -4.55 27.52
C ARG A 358 0.97 -3.60 28.19
N GLY A 359 2.08 -3.32 27.53
CA GLY A 359 3.19 -2.60 28.14
C GLY A 359 2.85 -1.15 28.48
N ASP A 360 3.07 -0.76 29.74
CA ASP A 360 3.05 0.64 30.18
C ASP A 360 3.98 1.52 29.33
N LEU A 361 5.04 0.94 28.75
CA LEU A 361 5.96 1.60 27.83
C LEU A 361 5.28 2.06 26.52
N THR A 362 4.43 1.22 25.92
CA THR A 362 3.73 1.55 24.66
C THR A 362 2.69 2.63 24.91
N LEU A 363 1.96 2.51 26.03
CA LEU A 363 1.00 3.54 26.44
C LEU A 363 1.72 4.85 26.78
N LEU A 364 2.84 4.79 27.49
CA LEU A 364 3.68 5.94 27.82
C LEU A 364 4.23 6.60 26.56
N LEU A 365 4.68 5.82 25.57
CA LEU A 365 5.15 6.35 24.29
C LEU A 365 4.03 7.08 23.54
N LEU A 366 2.85 6.47 23.41
CA LEU A 366 1.71 7.04 22.69
C LEU A 366 1.16 8.29 23.37
N GLN A 367 1.04 8.28 24.71
CA GLN A 367 0.61 9.45 25.49
C GLN A 367 1.62 10.61 25.39
N ASN A 368 2.91 10.32 25.16
CA ASN A 368 3.94 11.33 25.04
C ASN A 368 4.15 11.86 23.61
N LEU A 369 3.46 11.29 22.59
CA LEU A 369 3.50 11.83 21.23
C LEU A 369 2.95 13.27 21.21
N PRO A 370 3.57 14.20 20.47
CA PRO A 370 3.22 15.62 20.56
C PRO A 370 1.77 15.93 20.19
N ILE A 371 1.14 15.11 19.35
CA ILE A 371 -0.27 15.31 18.94
C ILE A 371 -1.26 14.93 20.04
N TYR A 372 -0.91 13.99 20.92
CA TYR A 372 -1.78 13.44 21.97
C TYR A 372 -1.41 13.93 23.38
N ARG A 373 -0.17 14.40 23.60
CA ARG A 373 0.32 14.86 24.90
C ARG A 373 -0.56 15.95 25.50
N GLU A 374 -1.08 15.77 26.71
CA GLU A 374 -1.93 16.76 27.36
C GLU A 374 -1.17 18.07 27.68
N GLY A 375 -1.89 19.19 27.76
CA GLY A 375 -1.32 20.49 28.14
C GLY A 375 -0.49 21.23 27.06
N LEU A 376 -0.14 20.59 25.94
CA LEU A 376 0.56 21.27 24.84
C LEU A 376 -0.35 22.22 24.05
N SER A 377 0.15 23.43 23.79
CA SER A 377 -0.49 24.40 22.90
C SER A 377 -0.45 23.92 21.44
N PRO A 378 -1.44 24.25 20.60
CA PRO A 378 -1.47 23.84 19.20
C PRO A 378 -0.18 24.20 18.44
N PHE A 379 0.38 25.38 18.73
CA PHE A 379 1.65 25.82 18.14
C PHE A 379 2.83 24.90 18.53
N LEU A 380 2.99 24.55 19.81
CA LEU A 380 4.08 23.69 20.25
C LEU A 380 3.95 22.25 19.72
N ARG A 381 2.71 21.73 19.61
CA ARG A 381 2.47 20.45 18.93
C ARG A 381 2.96 20.50 17.49
N GLY A 382 2.56 21.55 16.77
CA GLY A 382 3.00 21.80 15.41
C GLY A 382 4.51 21.88 15.32
N LEU A 383 5.14 22.62 16.23
CA LEU A 383 6.59 22.81 16.29
C LEU A 383 7.35 21.49 16.44
N GLU A 384 6.99 20.65 17.43
CA GLU A 384 7.65 19.36 17.66
C GLU A 384 7.47 18.41 16.46
N ILE A 385 6.24 18.32 15.94
CA ILE A 385 5.93 17.49 14.77
C ILE A 385 6.70 17.98 13.55
N GLY A 386 6.66 19.29 13.30
CA GLY A 386 7.36 19.93 12.20
C GLY A 386 8.86 19.66 12.28
N MET A 387 9.47 19.90 13.44
CA MET A 387 10.91 19.71 13.65
C MET A 387 11.37 18.29 13.33
N ALA A 388 10.63 17.27 13.77
CA ALA A 388 10.92 15.89 13.44
C ALA A 388 10.85 15.63 11.92
N HIS A 389 9.77 16.07 11.26
CA HIS A 389 9.60 15.86 9.82
C HIS A 389 10.67 16.61 9.02
N GLY A 390 10.93 17.87 9.36
CA GLY A 390 11.98 18.68 8.75
C GLY A 390 13.35 18.02 8.87
N TYR A 391 13.69 17.50 10.05
CA TYR A 391 14.96 16.83 10.30
C TYR A 391 15.11 15.54 9.47
N PHE A 392 14.11 14.65 9.50
CA PHE A 392 14.22 13.33 8.87
C PHE A 392 14.08 13.37 7.35
N LEU A 393 13.32 14.31 6.79
CA LEU A 393 13.06 14.36 5.35
C LEU A 393 14.27 14.82 4.52
N VAL A 394 15.21 15.56 5.13
CA VAL A 394 16.43 16.00 4.42
C VAL A 394 17.25 14.81 3.91
N GLY A 395 17.39 13.74 4.69
CA GLY A 395 18.18 12.57 4.33
C GLY A 395 17.74 11.88 3.02
N PRO A 396 16.47 11.46 2.90
CA PRO A 396 15.94 10.88 1.67
C PRO A 396 16.08 11.80 0.46
N PHE A 397 15.74 13.08 0.56
CA PHE A 397 15.89 14.01 -0.57
C PHE A 397 17.35 14.27 -0.91
N TYR A 398 18.24 14.32 0.07
CA TYR A 398 19.68 14.44 -0.17
C TYR A 398 20.22 13.21 -0.90
N LYS A 399 19.90 11.99 -0.45
CA LYS A 399 20.51 10.76 -0.98
C LYS A 399 19.84 10.19 -2.22
N LEU A 400 18.55 10.47 -2.42
CA LEU A 400 17.75 9.84 -3.47
C LEU A 400 17.28 10.81 -4.56
N SER A 401 17.60 12.11 -4.47
CA SER A 401 17.18 13.08 -5.48
C SER A 401 17.94 12.92 -6.81
N PRO A 402 17.40 13.51 -7.91
CA PRO A 402 18.10 13.59 -9.20
C PRO A 402 19.47 14.29 -9.11
N LEU A 403 19.67 15.18 -8.13
CA LEU A 403 20.90 15.92 -7.92
C LEU A 403 21.85 15.27 -6.90
N ARG A 404 21.59 14.02 -6.45
CA ARG A 404 22.37 13.32 -5.41
C ARG A 404 23.88 13.21 -5.67
N ASN A 405 24.32 13.32 -6.94
CA ASN A 405 25.72 13.25 -7.35
C ASN A 405 26.36 14.62 -7.61
N SER A 406 25.66 15.73 -7.33
CA SER A 406 26.20 17.07 -7.49
C SER A 406 26.71 17.64 -6.16
N GLU A 407 27.61 18.62 -6.22
CA GLU A 407 28.09 19.34 -5.03
C GLU A 407 26.96 20.08 -4.29
N GLN A 408 25.83 20.32 -4.98
CA GLN A 408 24.64 20.98 -4.43
C GLN A 408 23.60 19.98 -3.90
N ALA A 409 23.89 18.67 -3.85
CA ALA A 409 22.95 17.63 -3.44
C ALA A 409 22.30 17.89 -2.08
N LEU A 410 23.08 18.31 -1.08
CA LEU A 410 22.59 18.62 0.27
C LEU A 410 21.67 19.85 0.26
N THR A 411 22.08 20.92 -0.42
CA THR A 411 21.28 22.15 -0.57
C THR A 411 19.97 21.86 -1.30
N ALA A 412 20.02 21.10 -2.39
CA ALA A 412 18.83 20.69 -3.14
C ALA A 412 17.89 19.82 -2.28
N GLY A 413 18.44 18.89 -1.50
CA GLY A 413 17.66 18.04 -0.60
C GLY A 413 16.95 18.83 0.51
N THR A 414 17.63 19.83 1.08
CA THR A 414 17.04 20.73 2.07
C THR A 414 15.97 21.64 1.48
N LEU A 415 16.20 22.19 0.29
CA LEU A 415 15.19 23.01 -0.40
C LEU A 415 13.95 22.19 -0.78
N ALA A 416 14.12 20.95 -1.24
CA ALA A 416 13.01 20.04 -1.52
C ALA A 416 12.22 19.71 -0.24
N THR A 417 12.92 19.51 0.88
CA THR A 417 12.30 19.29 2.19
C THR A 417 11.47 20.50 2.63
N ILE A 418 12.03 21.71 2.53
CA ILE A 418 11.32 22.97 2.86
C ILE A 418 10.10 23.14 1.95
N GLY A 419 10.23 22.84 0.65
CA GLY A 419 9.13 22.85 -0.30
C GLY A 419 8.00 21.91 0.10
N LEU A 420 8.32 20.66 0.49
CA LEU A 420 7.32 19.70 0.97
C LEU A 420 6.67 20.16 2.27
N VAL A 421 7.44 20.68 3.24
CA VAL A 421 6.90 21.24 4.50
C VAL A 421 5.93 22.39 4.22
N LEU A 422 6.23 23.27 3.26
CA LEU A 422 5.34 24.36 2.85
C LEU A 422 4.02 23.83 2.26
N ILE A 423 4.10 22.84 1.37
CA ILE A 423 2.91 22.19 0.80
C ILE A 423 2.05 21.58 1.90
N LEU A 424 2.65 20.79 2.80
CA LEU A 424 1.96 20.17 3.93
C LEU A 424 1.36 21.20 4.88
N THR A 425 2.04 22.32 5.13
CA THR A 425 1.52 23.45 5.92
C THR A 425 0.27 24.06 5.29
N VAL A 426 0.28 24.24 3.96
CA VAL A 426 -0.89 24.75 3.22
C VAL A 426 -2.03 23.74 3.31
N CYS A 427 -1.77 22.45 3.15
CA CYS A 427 -2.76 21.39 3.32
C CYS A 427 -3.38 21.39 4.73
N LEU A 428 -2.56 21.48 5.78
CA LEU A 428 -3.01 21.60 7.18
C LEU A 428 -3.88 22.84 7.40
N SER A 429 -3.49 23.97 6.79
CA SER A 429 -4.24 25.23 6.87
C SER A 429 -5.58 25.15 6.15
N ILE A 430 -5.63 24.52 4.97
CA ILE A 430 -6.88 24.28 4.22
C ILE A 430 -7.80 23.37 5.02
N TYR A 431 -7.25 22.28 5.57
CA TYR A 431 -8.01 21.35 6.41
C TYR A 431 -8.64 22.06 7.60
N GLY A 432 -7.88 22.87 8.35
CA GLY A 432 -8.41 23.64 9.47
C GLY A 432 -9.51 24.64 9.07
N ARG A 433 -9.40 25.26 7.88
CA ARG A 433 -10.40 26.22 7.38
C ARG A 433 -11.69 25.56 6.90
N VAL A 434 -11.58 24.39 6.27
CA VAL A 434 -12.74 23.64 5.74
C VAL A 434 -13.47 22.92 6.86
N SER A 435 -12.71 22.32 7.79
CA SER A 435 -13.27 21.53 8.88
C SER A 435 -13.90 22.43 9.95
N PHE A 436 -13.33 23.60 10.25
CA PHE A 436 -13.83 24.48 11.31
C PHE A 436 -14.29 25.84 10.75
N PRO A 437 -15.51 25.92 10.16
CA PRO A 437 -16.04 27.18 9.64
C PRO A 437 -16.27 28.21 10.76
N ARG A 438 -16.18 29.51 10.43
CA ARG A 438 -16.52 30.58 11.39
C ARG A 438 -18.00 30.49 11.72
N SER A 439 -18.35 30.46 13.01
CA SER A 439 -19.71 30.74 13.45
C SER A 439 -20.11 32.13 12.98
N ARG A 440 -21.08 32.22 12.05
CA ARG A 440 -21.79 33.48 11.81
C ARG A 440 -22.84 33.58 12.90
N LEU A 441 -22.71 34.57 13.79
CA LEU A 441 -23.81 34.98 14.64
C LEU A 441 -24.92 35.53 13.74
N VAL A 442 -26.04 34.81 13.66
CA VAL A 442 -27.26 35.28 13.01
C VAL A 442 -28.13 35.85 14.14
N ALA A 443 -28.37 37.17 14.11
CA ALA A 443 -29.34 37.78 15.01
C ALA A 443 -30.74 37.41 14.52
N VAL A 444 -31.47 36.61 15.31
CA VAL A 444 -32.88 36.30 15.07
C VAL A 444 -33.71 37.28 15.89
N VAL A 445 -34.47 38.16 15.22
CA VAL A 445 -35.44 39.04 15.87
C VAL A 445 -36.83 38.42 15.67
N ASN A 446 -37.45 37.95 16.76
CA ASN A 446 -38.82 37.45 16.71
C ASN A 446 -39.80 38.62 16.61
N THR A 447 -40.64 38.64 15.55
CA THR A 447 -41.79 39.54 15.47
C THR A 447 -43.10 38.74 15.53
N PRO A 448 -44.22 39.35 15.96
CA PRO A 448 -45.49 38.65 16.18
C PRO A 448 -46.15 38.03 14.93
N TYR A 449 -45.59 38.21 13.74
CA TYR A 449 -46.18 37.76 12.47
C TYR A 449 -45.27 36.86 11.62
N GLY A 450 -44.24 36.24 12.22
CA GLY A 450 -43.35 35.26 11.57
C GLY A 450 -41.91 35.73 11.40
N GLU A 451 -40.99 34.76 11.29
CA GLU A 451 -39.54 34.99 11.13
C GLU A 451 -39.23 35.69 9.79
N VAL A 452 -38.55 36.83 9.84
CA VAL A 452 -37.98 37.46 8.63
C VAL A 452 -36.50 37.76 8.86
N ALA A 453 -35.65 37.11 8.07
CA ALA A 453 -34.22 37.36 8.06
C ALA A 453 -33.88 38.48 7.05
N TYR A 454 -33.25 39.57 7.51
CA TYR A 454 -32.64 40.56 6.62
C TYR A 454 -31.14 40.68 6.90
N PRO A 455 -30.28 40.75 5.87
CA PRO A 455 -28.88 41.08 6.05
C PRO A 455 -28.68 42.59 5.95
N THR A 456 -28.26 43.25 7.04
CA THR A 456 -27.79 44.64 6.99
C THR A 456 -26.26 44.68 7.13
N PRO A 457 -25.52 45.30 6.19
CA PRO A 457 -24.10 45.55 6.36
C PRO A 457 -23.86 46.76 7.28
N GLY A 458 -23.05 46.58 8.34
CA GLY A 458 -22.46 47.72 9.06
C GLY A 458 -22.84 47.91 10.54
N VAL A 459 -23.61 47.02 11.18
CA VAL A 459 -23.90 47.15 12.62
C VAL A 459 -22.87 46.37 13.45
N GLN A 460 -22.07 47.11 14.22
CA GLN A 460 -21.13 46.56 15.20
C GLN A 460 -21.90 46.32 16.51
N LEU A 461 -22.26 45.06 16.81
CA LEU A 461 -23.00 44.71 18.03
C LEU A 461 -22.04 44.54 19.21
N MET A 462 -22.04 45.54 20.10
CA MET A 462 -21.63 45.43 21.50
C MET A 462 -22.84 44.93 22.30
N ALA A 463 -22.91 43.63 22.61
CA ALA A 463 -23.71 43.09 23.72
C ALA A 463 -23.42 41.60 23.91
N GLU A 464 -22.85 41.24 25.06
CA GLU A 464 -22.84 39.87 25.58
C GLU A 464 -24.28 39.41 25.81
N SER A 465 -24.70 38.37 25.07
CA SER A 465 -25.95 37.65 25.30
C SER A 465 -25.72 36.55 26.33
N GLN A 466 -26.40 36.65 27.48
CA GLN A 466 -26.54 35.59 28.49
C GLN A 466 -27.46 34.46 27.99
N GLY A 467 -27.05 33.74 26.96
CA GLY A 467 -27.68 32.52 26.50
C GLY A 467 -26.66 31.39 26.49
N SER A 468 -27.05 30.21 26.97
CA SER A 468 -26.25 28.98 26.93
C SER A 468 -25.57 28.83 25.56
N PRO A 469 -24.25 28.58 25.49
CA PRO A 469 -23.52 28.53 24.23
C PRO A 469 -24.16 27.45 23.34
N GLN A 470 -24.65 27.86 22.17
CA GLN A 470 -25.05 26.93 21.12
C GLN A 470 -23.87 25.98 20.88
N PRO A 471 -24.07 24.66 20.84
CA PRO A 471 -22.97 23.72 20.62
C PRO A 471 -22.30 24.07 19.29
N VAL A 472 -21.03 24.44 19.36
CA VAL A 472 -20.19 24.59 18.18
C VAL A 472 -20.32 23.28 17.41
N ARG A 473 -20.76 23.33 16.15
CA ARG A 473 -20.88 22.14 15.30
C ARG A 473 -19.47 21.66 14.97
N VAL A 474 -18.90 20.86 15.88
CA VAL A 474 -17.62 20.19 15.72
C VAL A 474 -17.81 19.12 14.63
N PRO A 475 -16.96 19.08 13.59
CA PRO A 475 -17.03 18.02 12.58
C PRO A 475 -17.05 16.65 13.22
N ALA A 476 -17.91 15.78 12.71
CA ALA A 476 -18.00 14.39 13.14
C ALA A 476 -16.60 13.74 12.98
N GLY A 477 -16.03 13.19 14.07
CA GLY A 477 -14.65 12.69 14.14
C GLY A 477 -13.57 13.69 14.61
N SER A 478 -13.93 14.90 15.05
CA SER A 478 -13.01 15.83 15.74
C SER A 478 -13.19 15.88 17.26
N GLU A 479 -14.00 14.98 17.79
CA GLU A 479 -14.21 14.72 19.22
C GLU A 479 -12.99 14.06 19.90
N ASP A 480 -12.02 13.60 19.11
CA ASP A 480 -10.78 12.95 19.57
C ASP A 480 -9.58 13.88 19.58
N LEU A 481 -9.70 15.03 18.92
CA LEU A 481 -8.66 16.04 18.97
C LEU A 481 -8.64 16.67 20.36
N PRO A 482 -7.45 17.02 20.89
CA PRO A 482 -7.36 17.94 22.02
C PRO A 482 -8.29 19.14 21.80
N GLU A 483 -8.98 19.59 22.85
CA GLU A 483 -10.00 20.65 22.74
C GLU A 483 -9.47 21.90 22.02
N ASN A 484 -8.19 22.22 22.24
CA ASN A 484 -7.49 23.34 21.61
C ASN A 484 -7.21 23.16 20.10
N LEU A 485 -7.43 21.98 19.53
CA LEU A 485 -7.37 21.66 18.09
C LEU A 485 -8.76 21.47 17.48
N ARG A 486 -9.86 21.69 18.21
CA ARG A 486 -11.24 21.66 17.65
C ARG A 486 -11.69 23.01 17.10
N THR A 487 -10.75 23.90 16.82
CA THR A 487 -11.02 25.25 16.35
C THR A 487 -10.14 25.60 15.16
N ARG A 488 -10.65 26.48 14.29
CA ARG A 488 -9.87 27.04 13.17
C ARG A 488 -8.60 27.73 13.65
N ALA A 489 -8.68 28.43 14.79
CA ALA A 489 -7.53 29.11 15.39
C ALA A 489 -6.47 28.10 15.84
N GLY A 490 -6.89 27.01 16.48
CA GLY A 490 -6.01 25.90 16.86
C GLY A 490 -5.27 25.29 15.68
N TRP A 491 -5.98 24.97 14.60
CA TRP A 491 -5.34 24.45 13.38
C TRP A 491 -4.43 25.45 12.69
N SER A 492 -4.76 26.74 12.71
CA SER A 492 -3.88 27.78 12.19
C SER A 492 -2.58 27.88 13.00
N GLN A 493 -2.66 27.73 14.32
CA GLN A 493 -1.49 27.71 15.20
C GLN A 493 -0.67 26.44 15.00
N LEU A 494 -1.32 25.27 14.87
CA LEU A 494 -0.67 24.00 14.56
C LEU A 494 0.09 24.07 13.23
N ALA A 495 -0.54 24.57 12.17
CA ALA A 495 0.09 24.73 10.87
C ALA A 495 1.27 25.72 10.94
N GLY A 496 1.12 26.83 11.66
CA GLY A 496 2.21 27.78 11.91
C GLY A 496 3.39 27.15 12.65
N GLY A 497 3.11 26.37 13.70
CA GLY A 497 4.13 25.60 14.42
C GLY A 497 4.81 24.57 13.53
N PHE A 498 4.05 23.82 12.75
CA PHE A 498 4.57 22.80 11.82
C PHE A 498 5.51 23.40 10.78
N LEU A 499 5.18 24.58 10.25
CA LEU A 499 6.06 25.30 9.32
C LEU A 499 7.37 25.71 9.99
N VAL A 500 7.29 26.39 11.13
CA VAL A 500 8.47 26.89 11.86
C VAL A 500 9.36 25.71 12.28
N GLY A 501 8.75 24.66 12.83
CA GLY A 501 9.43 23.45 13.22
C GLY A 501 10.07 22.74 12.02
N GLY A 502 9.31 22.54 10.93
CA GLY A 502 9.79 21.84 9.74
C GLY A 502 10.93 22.54 9.03
N VAL A 503 10.87 23.87 8.90
CA VAL A 503 12.01 24.63 8.36
C VAL A 503 13.19 24.58 9.33
N GLY A 504 12.96 24.75 10.64
CA GLY A 504 14.01 24.68 11.66
C GLY A 504 14.73 23.32 11.69
N GLY A 505 13.98 22.21 11.67
CA GLY A 505 14.51 20.86 11.64
C GLY A 505 15.30 20.56 10.36
N ALA A 506 14.82 21.05 9.21
CA ALA A 506 15.52 20.89 7.93
C ALA A 506 16.85 21.67 7.89
N LEU A 507 16.87 22.89 8.42
CA LEU A 507 18.09 23.69 8.53
C LEU A 507 19.07 23.09 9.55
N PHE A 508 18.57 22.56 10.67
CA PHE A 508 19.40 21.86 11.63
C PHE A 508 20.05 20.61 11.03
N ALA A 509 19.28 19.79 10.31
CA ALA A 509 19.82 18.64 9.58
C ALA A 509 20.84 19.06 8.51
N TYR A 510 20.59 20.14 7.78
CA TYR A 510 21.54 20.71 6.81
C TYR A 510 22.87 21.10 7.48
N MET A 511 22.82 21.80 8.61
CA MET A 511 24.03 22.18 9.37
C MET A 511 24.78 20.95 9.89
N LEU A 512 24.07 19.95 10.39
CA LEU A 512 24.67 18.74 10.95
C LEU A 512 25.36 17.91 9.86
N LEU A 513 24.69 17.73 8.72
CA LEU A 513 25.24 17.01 7.56
C LEU A 513 26.35 17.80 6.86
N GLY A 514 26.28 19.13 6.86
CA GLY A 514 27.33 20.02 6.32
C GLY A 514 28.55 20.18 7.23
N SER A 515 28.46 19.75 8.50
CA SER A 515 29.55 19.83 9.49
C SER A 515 30.18 18.45 9.77
N GLY A 516 30.02 17.49 8.86
CA GLY A 516 30.44 16.09 9.04
C GLY A 516 31.90 15.93 9.47
N ASP A 517 32.81 16.75 8.93
CA ASP A 517 34.24 16.71 9.27
C ASP A 517 34.54 17.19 10.71
N VAL A 518 33.76 18.14 11.22
CA VAL A 518 33.88 18.66 12.59
C VAL A 518 33.27 17.68 13.60
N VAL A 519 32.13 17.06 13.25
CA VAL A 519 31.49 16.04 14.08
C VAL A 519 32.35 14.77 14.16
N ALA A 520 32.98 14.37 13.04
CA ALA A 520 33.91 13.25 12.99
C ALA A 520 35.19 13.46 13.81
N GLN A 521 35.64 14.71 14.01
CA GLN A 521 36.77 15.04 14.88
C GLN A 521 36.44 15.00 16.38
N ILE A 522 35.15 15.11 16.76
CA ILE A 522 34.68 15.09 18.15
C ILE A 522 34.37 13.66 18.63
N LEU A 523 33.96 12.77 17.71
CA LEU A 523 33.60 11.37 17.99
C LEU A 523 34.72 10.41 18.48
N PRO A 524 36.04 10.63 18.30
CA PRO A 524 37.06 9.70 18.80
C PRO A 524 37.17 9.60 20.33
N GLY A 525 36.36 10.35 21.08
CA GLY A 525 36.36 10.37 22.55
C GLY A 525 35.03 9.99 23.23
N LEU A 526 34.06 9.42 22.50
CA LEU A 526 32.79 8.92 23.03
C LEU A 526 32.73 7.39 23.07
#